data_AF-A0A370KCQ4-F1
#
_entry.id   AF-A0A370KCQ4-F1
#
_cell.length_a   1.000
_cell.length_b   1.000
_cell.length_c   1.000
_cell.angle_alpha   90.00
_cell.angle_beta   90.00
_cell.angle_gamma   90.00
#
_symmetry.space_group_name_H-M   'P 1'
#
loop_
_entity.id
_entity.type
_entity.pdbx_description
1 polymer ?
#
loop_
_entity_poly.entity_id
_entity_poly.type
_entity_poly.pdbx_seq_one_letter_code
_entity_poly.pdbx_strand_id
1 'polypeptide(L)' 'MWAAILSIAPKMGCTPQTLCNWVRRHDRDQGLRPGLATADRERIKQLEREIRELCQVNEIPRKASAYCAQAELDRRFKP' A
#
# COMPACT_ATOMS: atom_id res chain seq x y z
N MET A 1 17.55 -24.25 -14.93
CA MET A 1 17.25 -23.41 -13.74
C MET A 1 17.11 -24.24 -12.45
N TRP A 2 16.28 -25.29 -12.41
CA TRP A 2 16.09 -26.12 -11.20
C TRP A 2 17.37 -26.83 -10.71
N ALA A 3 18.18 -27.39 -11.61
CA ALA A 3 19.45 -28.03 -11.26
C ALA A 3 20.44 -27.08 -10.55
N ALA A 4 20.49 -25.80 -10.95
CA ALA A 4 21.34 -24.80 -10.30
C ALA A 4 20.83 -24.49 -8.88
N ILE A 5 19.52 -24.37 -8.71
CA ILE A 5 18.88 -24.14 -7.41
C ILE A 5 19.17 -25.30 -6.45
N LEU A 6 19.06 -26.55 -6.92
CA LEU A 6 19.38 -27.73 -6.12
C LEU A 6 20.84 -27.78 -5.67
N SER A 7 21.78 -27.30 -6.50
CA SER A 7 23.21 -27.28 -6.18
C SER A 7 23.59 -26.15 -5.20
N ILE A 8 22.92 -25.00 -5.29
CA ILE A 8 23.26 -23.80 -4.51
C ILE A 8 22.55 -23.77 -3.16
N ALA A 9 21.29 -24.20 -3.09
CA ALA A 9 20.49 -24.19 -1.85
C ALA A 9 21.19 -24.85 -0.63
N PRO A 10 21.79 -26.06 -0.73
CA PRO A 10 22.50 -26.65 0.40
C PRO A 10 23.74 -25.86 0.81
N LYS A 11 24.43 -25.17 -0.12
CA LYS A 11 25.57 -24.29 0.19
C LYS A 11 25.16 -23.05 0.98
N MET A 12 23.91 -22.62 0.81
CA MET A 12 23.30 -21.49 1.51
C MET A 12 22.57 -21.92 2.79
N GLY A 13 22.55 -23.21 3.12
CA GLY A 13 21.83 -23.75 4.27
C GLY A 13 20.30 -23.62 4.18
N CYS A 14 19.73 -23.50 2.98
CA CYS A 14 18.29 -23.34 2.78
C CYS A 14 17.72 -24.46 1.89
N THR A 15 16.40 -24.63 1.92
CA THR A 15 15.77 -25.59 1.01
C THR A 15 15.77 -25.05 -0.43
N PRO A 16 15.86 -25.92 -1.45
CA PRO A 16 15.73 -25.51 -2.85
C PRO A 16 14.46 -24.72 -3.15
N GLN A 17 13.38 -25.02 -2.42
CA GLN A 17 12.10 -24.34 -2.56
C GLN A 17 12.15 -22.91 -2.00
N THR A 18 12.84 -22.69 -0.87
CA THR A 18 13.11 -21.35 -0.32
C THR A 18 13.88 -20.49 -1.32
N LEU A 19 14.98 -21.03 -1.89
CA LEU A 19 15.78 -20.31 -2.86
C LEU A 19 14.99 -19.99 -4.14
N CYS A 20 14.19 -20.94 -4.63
CA CYS A 20 13.30 -20.71 -5.77
C CYS A 20 12.30 -19.57 -5.52
N ASN A 21 11.73 -19.50 -4.32
CA ASN A 21 10.81 -18.43 -3.94
C ASN A 21 11.49 -17.05 -3.89
N TRP A 22 12.74 -16.99 -3.42
CA TRP A 22 13.53 -15.76 -3.44
C TRP A 22 13.83 -15.28 -4.84
N VAL A 23 14.25 -16.18 -5.75
CA VAL A 23 14.49 -15.84 -7.16
C VAL A 23 13.21 -15.32 -7.81
N ARG A 24 12.06 -15.98 -7.58
CA ARG A 24 10.76 -15.51 -8.10
C ARG A 24 10.31 -14.18 -7.50
N ARG A 25 10.74 -13.85 -6.28
CA ARG A 25 10.46 -12.53 -5.67
C ARG A 25 11.35 -11.48 -6.32
N HIS A 26 12.64 -11.78 -6.46
CA HIS A 26 13.61 -10.91 -7.14
C HIS A 26 13.20 -10.60 -8.58
N ASP A 27 12.79 -11.59 -9.37
CA ASP A 27 12.30 -11.37 -10.74
C ASP A 27 11.08 -10.43 -10.78
N ARG A 28 10.20 -10.49 -9.78
CA ARG A 28 9.05 -9.57 -9.67
C ARG A 28 9.49 -8.17 -9.29
N ASP A 29 10.41 -8.05 -8.34
CA ASP A 29 10.95 -6.76 -7.91
C ASP A 29 11.77 -6.09 -9.04
N GLN A 30 12.37 -6.86 -9.95
CA GLN A 30 13.05 -6.37 -11.16
C GLN A 30 12.12 -6.14 -12.36
N GLY A 31 10.82 -6.38 -12.22
CA GLY A 31 9.84 -6.22 -13.30
C GLY A 31 9.94 -7.27 -14.42
N LEU A 32 10.75 -8.33 -14.24
CA LEU A 32 10.90 -9.43 -15.18
C LEU A 32 9.71 -10.41 -15.14
N ARG A 33 8.89 -10.34 -14.09
CA ARG A 33 7.67 -11.13 -13.94
C ARG A 33 6.48 -10.28 -13.54
N PRO A 34 5.28 -10.54 -14.11
CA PRO A 34 4.06 -9.88 -13.68
C PRO A 34 3.73 -10.24 -12.23
N GLY A 35 3.38 -9.23 -11.44
CA GLY A 35 3.02 -9.35 -10.03
C GLY A 35 3.42 -8.11 -9.26
N LEU A 36 2.71 -7.84 -8.16
CA LEU A 36 2.97 -6.68 -7.31
C LEU A 36 4.35 -6.83 -6.66
N ALA A 37 5.24 -5.87 -6.93
CA ALA A 37 6.57 -5.83 -6.33
C ALA A 37 6.46 -5.66 -4.82
N THR A 38 7.51 -6.05 -4.10
CA THR A 38 7.54 -5.91 -2.63
C THR A 38 7.44 -4.44 -2.24
N ALA A 39 8.09 -3.55 -2.98
CA ALA A 39 8.02 -2.10 -2.80
C ALA A 39 6.60 -1.54 -3.00
N ASP A 40 5.87 -2.05 -4.01
CA ASP A 40 4.50 -1.60 -4.27
C ASP A 40 3.55 -2.00 -3.13
N ARG A 41 3.76 -3.17 -2.51
CA ARG A 41 2.96 -3.60 -1.34
C ARG A 41 3.15 -2.68 -0.14
N GLU A 42 4.39 -2.25 0.11
CA GLU A 42 4.70 -1.34 1.20
C GLU A 42 4.13 0.05 0.92
N ARG A 43 4.25 0.53 -0.32
CA ARG A 43 3.67 1.79 -0.76
C ARG A 43 2.15 1.80 -0.62
N ILE A 44 1.46 0.74 -1.04
CA ILE A 44 0.00 0.61 -0.88
C ILE A 44 -0.39 0.70 0.59
N LYS A 45 0.30 -0.05 1.48
CA LYS A 45 0.01 0.02 2.92
C LYS A 45 0.23 1.41 3.49
N GLN A 46 1.27 2.12 3.06
CA GLN A 46 1.53 3.48 3.51
C GLN A 46 0.44 4.44 3.03
N LEU A 47 0.04 4.34 1.76
CA LEU A 47 -1.03 5.15 1.19
C LEU A 47 -2.38 4.87 1.85
N GLU A 48 -2.70 3.61 2.16
CA GLU A 48 -3.93 3.25 2.88
C GLU A 48 -3.98 3.86 4.29
N ARG A 49 -2.84 3.95 4.97
CA ARG A 49 -2.73 4.61 6.27
C ARG A 49 -2.94 6.11 6.13
N GLU A 50 -2.25 6.73 5.18
CA GLU A 50 -2.36 8.17 4.93
C GLU A 50 -3.79 8.57 4.53
N ILE A 51 -4.45 7.79 3.66
CA ILE A 51 -5.86 8.01 3.30
C ILE A 51 -6.76 7.93 4.54
N ARG A 52 -6.53 6.95 5.44
CA ARG A 52 -7.32 6.81 6.66
C ARG A 52 -7.15 8.00 7.59
N GLU A 53 -5.92 8.45 7.79
CA GLU A 53 -5.61 9.63 8.60
C GLU A 53 -6.21 10.90 7.99
N LEU A 54 -6.06 11.09 6.69
CA LEU A 54 -6.64 12.22 5.96
C LEU A 54 -8.17 12.22 6.05
N CYS A 55 -8.82 11.06 5.91
CA CYS A 55 -10.27 10.95 6.08
C CYS A 55 -10.70 11.31 7.51
N GLN A 56 -9.98 10.84 8.52
CA GLN A 56 -10.27 11.14 9.92
C GLN A 56 -10.11 12.63 10.23
N VAL A 57 -9.02 13.24 9.79
CA VAL A 57 -8.74 14.67 10.02
C VAL A 57 -9.71 15.55 9.24
N ASN A 58 -10.07 15.19 8.00
CA ASN A 58 -10.99 15.98 7.18
C ASN A 58 -12.44 15.92 7.65
N GLU A 59 -12.83 14.96 8.49
CA GLU A 59 -14.22 14.84 8.93
C GLU A 59 -14.66 16.06 9.76
N ILE A 60 -13.81 16.55 10.66
CA ILE A 60 -14.09 17.70 11.54
C ILE A 60 -14.28 19.00 10.74
N PRO A 61 -13.30 19.46 9.92
CA PRO A 61 -13.46 20.68 9.14
C PRO A 61 -14.59 20.55 8.11
N ARG A 62 -14.85 19.35 7.58
CA ARG A 62 -16.01 19.14 6.69
C ARG A 62 -17.33 19.36 7.42
N LYS A 63 -17.48 18.82 8.64
CA LYS A 63 -18.66 19.05 9.49
C LYS A 63 -18.80 20.52 9.89
N ALA A 64 -17.70 21.17 10.28
CA ALA A 64 -17.69 22.59 10.62
C ALA A 64 -18.09 23.47 9.42
N SER A 65 -17.59 23.15 8.22
CA SER A 65 -17.93 23.85 6.98
C SER A 65 -19.42 23.73 6.66
N ALA A 66 -20.01 22.54 6.83
CA ALA A 66 -21.44 22.32 6.63
C ALA A 66 -22.29 23.14 7.61
N TYR A 67 -21.90 23.19 8.89
CA TYR A 67 -22.60 24.00 9.89
C TYR A 67 -22.48 25.50 9.61
N CYS A 68 -21.29 25.97 9.24
CA CYS A 68 -21.06 27.37 8.89
C CYS A 68 -21.88 27.80 7.67
N ALA A 69 -21.93 26.95 6.62
CA ALA A 69 -22.77 27.18 5.46
C ALA A 69 -24.26 27.26 5.81
N GLN A 70 -24.77 26.38 6.68
CA GLN A 70 -26.15 26.44 7.14
C GLN A 70 -26.45 27.73 7.91
N ALA A 71 -25.56 28.13 8.83
CA ALA A 71 -25.74 29.36 9.59
C ALA A 71 -25.77 30.62 8.71
N GLU A 72 -24.96 30.65 7.64
CA GLU A 72 -24.99 31.73 6.65
C GLU A 72 -26.29 31.75 5.84
N LEU A 73 -26.84 30.57 5.47
CA LEU A 73 -28.15 30.49 4.82
C LEU A 73 -29.27 30.96 5.75
N ASP A 74 -29.28 30.53 7.00
CA ASP A 74 -30.29 30.94 7.99
C ASP A 74 -30.27 32.45 8.26
N ARG A 75 -29.08 33.08 8.22
CA ARG A 75 -28.93 34.54 8.31
C ARG A 75 -29.48 35.26 7.09
N ARG A 76 -29.29 34.72 5.88
CA ARG A 76 -29.81 35.29 4.64
C ARG A 76 -31.33 35.16 4.50
N PHE A 77 -31.93 34.13 5.10
CA PHE A 77 -33.37 33.86 5.06
C PHE A 77 -34.18 34.54 6.17
N LYS A 78 -33.54 35.18 7.16
CA LYS A 78 -34.24 36.04 8.12
C LYS A 78 -34.60 37.39 7.46
N PRO A 79 -35.89 37.80 7.48
CA PRO A 79 -36.33 39.10 6.95
C PRO A 79 -35.83 40.29 7.76
#